data_AF-A0A4U6TMB2-F1
#
_entry.id   AF-A0A4U6TMB2-F1
#
_cell.length_a   1.000
_cell.length_b   1.000
_cell.length_c   1.000
_cell.angle_alpha   90.00
_cell.angle_beta   90.00
_cell.angle_gamma   90.00
#
_symmetry.space_group_name_H-M   'P 1'
#
loop_
_entity.id
_entity.type
_entity.pdbx_description
1 polymer ?
#
loop_
_entity_poly.entity_id
_entity_poly.type
_entity_poly.pdbx_seq_one_letter_code
_entity_poly.pdbx_strand_id
1 'polypeptide(L)'
;MPTLRRRNPDVHVKALEGIVSANTFFTVAVFIGITGTITPSAAIPPACVAGDDIARNFFLFEILSFGFYLLSSLVAQGMKLAVTLLAADDFYGDGDQKPPPSDDCEEMPAWRAAGPRERRRAVLRFAQPMMLLAAGCSIMGTFFLLLSMVDAIQLKFGIVSCGTPLAVGATFGLSVLVVGGLIFYGSTVAYALTHYLP
;
A
#
# COMPACT_ATOMS: atom_id res chain seq x y z
N MET A 1 12.52 39.54 18.74
CA MET A 1 11.79 38.39 19.34
C MET A 1 11.77 37.29 18.28
N PRO A 2 12.42 36.13 18.50
CA PRO A 2 12.38 35.07 17.50
C PRO A 2 11.00 34.39 17.57
N THR A 3 10.33 34.30 16.42
CA THR A 3 9.05 33.60 16.27
C THR A 3 9.33 32.10 16.34
N LEU A 4 9.08 31.49 17.51
CA LEU A 4 8.97 30.04 17.65
C LEU A 4 7.83 29.55 16.76
N ARG A 5 8.16 29.12 15.54
CA ARG A 5 7.21 28.54 14.60
C ARG A 5 6.68 27.23 15.21
N ARG A 6 5.44 27.30 15.69
CA ARG A 6 4.66 26.16 16.20
C ARG A 6 4.69 25.07 15.13
N ARG A 7 5.41 23.98 15.38
CA ARG A 7 5.34 22.75 14.58
C ARG A 7 3.89 22.27 14.72
N ASN A 8 3.06 22.45 13.68
CA ASN A 8 1.63 22.19 13.78
C ASN A 8 1.39 20.75 14.28
N PRO A 9 0.79 20.56 15.48
CA PRO A 9 0.47 19.23 15.99
C PRO A 9 -0.52 18.50 15.08
N ASP A 10 -1.27 19.24 14.26
CA ASP A 10 -2.27 18.73 13.32
C ASP A 10 -1.73 17.68 12.34
N VAL A 11 -0.45 17.75 11.95
CA VAL A 11 0.11 16.84 10.96
C VAL A 11 0.40 15.45 11.57
N HIS A 12 0.89 15.42 12.81
CA HIS A 12 1.10 14.16 13.54
C HIS A 12 -0.24 13.54 13.95
N VAL A 13 -1.22 14.37 14.33
CA VAL A 13 -2.57 13.91 14.68
C VAL A 13 -3.28 13.30 13.46
N LYS A 14 -3.19 13.94 12.29
CA LYS A 14 -3.87 13.46 11.08
C LYS A 14 -3.29 12.16 10.51
N ALA A 15 -1.96 11.97 10.62
CA ALA A 15 -1.33 10.71 10.25
C ALA A 15 -1.68 9.59 11.26
N LEU A 16 -1.68 9.91 12.56
CA LEU A 16 -2.01 8.96 13.61
C LEU A 16 -3.49 8.52 13.55
N GLU A 17 -4.42 9.44 13.28
CA GLU A 17 -5.85 9.14 13.10
C GLU A 17 -6.09 8.20 11.91
N GLY A 18 -5.39 8.40 10.79
CA GLY A 18 -5.47 7.50 9.63
C GLY A 18 -4.98 6.08 9.93
N ILE A 19 -3.92 5.96 10.74
CA ILE A 19 -3.35 4.66 11.14
C ILE A 19 -4.28 3.94 12.12
N VAL A 20 -4.74 4.61 13.17
CA VAL A 20 -5.63 4.03 14.18
C VAL A 20 -6.94 3.60 13.54
N SER A 21 -7.52 4.43 12.65
CA SER A 21 -8.73 4.09 11.91
C SER A 21 -8.55 2.86 11.01
N ALA A 22 -7.44 2.76 10.26
CA ALA A 22 -7.16 1.61 9.41
C ALA A 22 -7.01 0.30 10.21
N ASN A 23 -6.34 0.36 11.36
CA ASN A 23 -6.13 -0.80 12.23
C ASN A 23 -7.43 -1.26 12.92
N THR A 24 -8.33 -0.34 13.26
CA THR A 24 -9.65 -0.69 13.80
C THR A 24 -10.54 -1.34 12.73
N PHE A 25 -10.60 -0.76 11.52
CA PHE A 25 -11.34 -1.36 10.41
C PHE A 25 -10.83 -2.75 10.04
N PHE A 26 -9.50 -2.92 10.07
CA PHE A 26 -8.88 -4.22 9.83
C PHE A 26 -9.40 -5.29 10.79
N THR A 27 -9.32 -4.97 12.08
CA THR A 27 -9.69 -5.91 13.13
C THR A 27 -11.14 -6.35 12.93
N VAL A 28 -12.04 -5.41 12.65
CA VAL A 28 -13.46 -5.69 12.36
C VAL A 28 -13.63 -6.56 11.12
N ALA A 29 -12.96 -6.24 10.01
CA ALA A 29 -13.06 -6.99 8.76
C ALA A 29 -12.62 -8.45 8.91
N VAL A 30 -11.54 -8.70 9.66
CA VAL A 30 -11.06 -10.05 9.96
C VAL A 30 -12.09 -10.85 10.75
N PHE A 31 -12.69 -10.28 11.80
CA PHE A 31 -13.72 -10.97 12.57
C PHE A 31 -14.97 -11.28 11.74
N ILE A 32 -15.39 -10.38 10.85
CA ILE A 32 -16.53 -10.61 9.94
C ILE A 32 -16.18 -11.70 8.91
N GLY A 33 -14.98 -11.63 8.31
CA GLY A 33 -14.51 -12.60 7.30
C GLY A 33 -14.49 -14.03 7.83
N ILE A 34 -13.96 -14.23 9.04
CA ILE A 34 -13.90 -15.55 9.70
C ILE A 34 -15.29 -16.12 9.95
N THR A 35 -16.22 -15.29 10.43
CA THR A 35 -17.58 -15.76 10.77
C THR A 35 -18.32 -16.28 9.53
N GLY A 36 -18.07 -15.69 8.35
CA GLY A 36 -18.76 -16.03 7.10
C GLY A 36 -18.21 -17.23 6.33
N THR A 37 -16.98 -17.67 6.59
CA THR A 37 -16.30 -18.73 5.81
C THR A 37 -16.35 -20.12 6.45
N ILE A 38 -16.68 -20.23 7.74
CA ILE A 38 -16.69 -21.52 8.49
C ILE A 38 -17.96 -22.36 8.23
N THR A 39 -18.98 -21.83 7.55
CA THR A 39 -20.22 -22.58 7.27
C THR A 39 -20.13 -23.35 5.95
N PRO A 40 -19.91 -24.69 5.96
CA PRO A 40 -19.92 -25.48 4.75
C PRO A 40 -21.34 -25.56 4.16
N SER A 41 -21.45 -25.63 2.83
CA SER A 41 -22.73 -25.87 2.18
C SER A 41 -23.25 -27.28 2.52
N ALA A 42 -24.52 -27.40 2.88
CA ALA A 42 -25.16 -28.67 3.26
C ALA A 42 -25.18 -29.75 2.16
N ALA A 43 -24.75 -29.42 0.94
CA ALA A 43 -24.73 -30.31 -0.23
C ALA A 43 -23.37 -30.99 -0.50
N ILE A 44 -22.35 -30.77 0.34
CA ILE A 44 -21.01 -31.33 0.12
C ILE A 44 -20.95 -32.76 0.66
N PRO A 45 -20.53 -33.76 -0.14
CA PRO A 45 -20.35 -35.12 0.36
C PRO A 45 -19.23 -35.16 1.42
N PRO A 46 -19.31 -36.04 2.43
CA PRO A 46 -18.40 -36.04 3.57
C PRO A 46 -16.92 -36.26 3.18
N ALA A 47 -16.66 -36.96 2.08
CA ALA A 47 -15.31 -37.16 1.55
C ALA A 47 -14.69 -35.90 0.92
N CYS A 48 -15.49 -34.87 0.67
CA CYS A 48 -15.07 -33.63 -0.01
C CYS A 48 -15.09 -32.40 0.89
N VAL A 49 -15.34 -32.57 2.19
CA VAL A 49 -15.33 -31.48 3.16
C VAL A 49 -13.89 -31.02 3.37
N ALA A 50 -13.66 -29.71 3.30
CA ALA A 50 -12.35 -29.13 3.56
C ALA A 50 -11.91 -29.40 5.00
N GLY A 51 -10.68 -29.87 5.19
CA GLY A 51 -10.12 -30.12 6.50
C GLY A 51 -9.66 -28.85 7.23
N ASP A 52 -9.37 -29.00 8.53
CA ASP A 52 -8.91 -27.91 9.39
C ASP A 52 -7.62 -27.24 8.90
N ASP A 53 -6.77 -27.95 8.17
CA ASP A 53 -5.54 -27.41 7.59
C ASP A 53 -5.81 -26.28 6.58
N ILE A 54 -6.87 -26.43 5.77
CA ILE A 54 -7.29 -25.41 4.80
C ILE A 54 -7.86 -24.21 5.55
N ALA A 55 -8.62 -24.42 6.62
CA ALA A 55 -9.16 -23.34 7.45
C ALA A 55 -8.05 -22.51 8.14
N ARG A 56 -6.98 -23.17 8.61
CA ARG A 56 -5.81 -22.51 9.20
C ARG A 56 -5.06 -21.68 8.16
N ASN A 57 -4.82 -22.26 6.99
CA ASN A 57 -4.13 -21.57 5.89
C ASN A 57 -4.93 -20.37 5.39
N PHE A 58 -6.25 -20.51 5.23
CA PHE A 58 -7.17 -19.41 4.92
C PHE A 58 -6.94 -18.21 5.84
N PHE A 59 -7.02 -18.42 7.15
CA PHE A 59 -6.84 -17.36 8.14
C PHE A 59 -5.44 -16.72 8.10
N LEU A 60 -4.39 -17.53 7.94
CA LEU A 60 -3.01 -17.03 7.84
C LEU A 60 -2.82 -16.18 6.58
N PHE A 61 -3.28 -16.64 5.43
CA PHE A 61 -3.17 -15.91 4.17
C PHE A 61 -3.99 -14.63 4.17
N GLU A 62 -5.18 -14.65 4.76
CA GLU A 62 -6.02 -13.46 4.96
C GLU A 62 -5.25 -12.40 5.76
N ILE A 63 -4.74 -12.74 6.95
CA ILE A 63 -4.02 -11.80 7.82
C ILE A 63 -2.75 -11.27 7.14
N LEU A 64 -1.98 -12.15 6.50
CA LEU A 64 -0.74 -11.77 5.81
C LEU A 64 -1.03 -10.82 4.66
N SER A 65 -2.01 -11.16 3.80
CA SER A 65 -2.42 -10.33 2.66
C SER A 65 -2.79 -8.92 3.10
N PHE A 66 -3.58 -8.83 4.17
CA PHE A 66 -4.04 -7.57 4.68
C PHE A 66 -2.90 -6.75 5.29
N GLY A 67 -1.99 -7.39 6.05
CA GLY A 67 -0.80 -6.74 6.56
C GLY A 67 0.06 -6.11 5.46
N PHE A 68 0.23 -6.82 4.34
CA PHE A 68 0.93 -6.26 3.17
C PHE A 68 0.17 -5.11 2.50
N TYR A 69 -1.15 -5.18 2.38
CA TYR A 69 -1.95 -4.08 1.84
C TYR A 69 -1.95 -2.84 2.75
N LEU A 70 -2.00 -3.01 4.07
CA LEU A 70 -1.81 -1.91 5.01
C LEU A 70 -0.43 -1.30 4.85
N LEU A 71 0.62 -2.11 4.81
CA LEU A 71 1.98 -1.63 4.66
C LEU A 71 2.12 -0.82 3.36
N SER A 72 1.55 -1.30 2.25
CA SER A 72 1.51 -0.55 0.98
C SER A 72 0.80 0.80 1.13
N SER A 73 -0.37 0.84 1.78
CA SER A 73 -1.13 2.07 2.01
C SER A 73 -0.40 3.05 2.93
N LEU A 74 0.22 2.56 4.00
CA LEU A 74 1.04 3.34 4.93
C LEU A 74 2.24 3.97 4.23
N VAL A 75 2.92 3.19 3.38
CA VAL A 75 4.04 3.68 2.58
C VAL A 75 3.58 4.77 1.60
N ALA A 76 2.44 4.57 0.92
CA ALA A 76 1.89 5.57 0.00
C ALA A 76 1.47 6.87 0.72
N GLN A 77 0.81 6.76 1.87
CA GLN A 77 0.41 7.91 2.68
C GLN A 77 1.62 8.65 3.28
N GLY A 78 2.62 7.90 3.74
CA GLY A 78 3.90 8.44 4.18
C GLY A 78 4.62 9.20 3.06
N MET A 79 4.61 8.66 1.84
CA MET A 79 5.17 9.34 0.67
C MET A 79 4.44 10.64 0.37
N LYS A 80 3.10 10.63 0.37
CA LYS A 80 2.28 11.83 0.14
C LYS A 80 2.53 12.90 1.21
N LEU A 81 2.64 12.49 2.47
CA LEU A 81 2.96 13.39 3.58
C LEU A 81 4.36 13.98 3.41
N ALA A 82 5.36 13.14 3.12
CA ALA A 82 6.73 13.59 2.91
C ALA A 82 6.83 14.62 1.79
N VAL A 83 6.18 14.38 0.64
CA VAL A 83 6.14 15.34 -0.47
C VAL A 83 5.48 16.65 -0.06
N THR A 84 4.37 16.58 0.70
CA THR A 84 3.66 17.78 1.16
C THR A 84 4.49 18.61 2.13
N LEU A 85 5.24 17.96 3.03
CA LEU A 85 6.14 18.65 3.97
C LEU A 85 7.32 19.30 3.24
N LEU A 86 7.93 18.58 2.28
CA LEU A 86 9.01 19.14 1.47
C LEU A 86 8.57 20.37 0.68
N ALA A 87 7.33 20.39 0.19
CA ALA A 87 6.73 21.55 -0.48
C ALA A 87 6.30 22.68 0.48
N ALA A 88 6.02 22.38 1.75
CA ALA A 88 5.70 23.40 2.75
C ALA A 88 6.95 24.10 3.28
N ASP A 89 8.07 23.37 3.40
CA ASP A 89 9.37 23.95 3.75
C ASP A 89 9.90 24.88 2.65
N ASP A 90 9.59 24.63 1.37
CA ASP A 90 9.85 25.55 0.25
C ASP A 90 9.27 26.95 0.49
N PHE A 91 8.00 27.04 0.88
CA PHE A 91 7.27 28.31 1.01
C PHE A 91 7.76 29.18 2.18
N TYR A 92 8.49 28.60 3.14
CA TYR A 92 9.02 29.33 4.28
C TYR A 92 10.46 29.80 4.08
N GLY A 93 11.20 29.18 3.15
CA GLY A 93 12.57 29.58 2.78
C GLY A 93 12.68 30.92 2.05
N ASP A 94 11.56 31.55 1.69
CA ASP A 94 11.49 32.88 1.06
C ASP A 94 11.33 34.02 2.09
N GLY A 95 11.24 33.70 3.39
CA GLY A 95 10.94 34.66 4.47
C GLY A 95 12.13 35.26 5.22
N ASP A 96 13.38 34.84 4.95
CA ASP A 96 14.56 35.44 5.57
C ASP A 96 15.10 36.60 4.72
N GLN A 97 14.64 37.80 5.08
CA GLN A 97 15.26 39.13 4.89
C GLN A 97 16.04 39.38 3.59
N LYS A 98 15.46 40.12 2.63
CA LYS A 98 16.26 40.90 1.67
C LYS A 98 17.03 41.97 2.48
N PRO A 99 18.38 41.94 2.54
CA PRO A 99 19.13 43.05 3.12
C PRO A 99 18.95 44.29 2.24
N PRO A 100 19.11 45.51 2.78
CA PRO A 100 19.15 46.72 1.95
C PRO A 100 20.21 46.55 0.85
N PRO A 101 20.06 47.23 -0.30
CA PRO A 101 20.98 47.07 -1.42
C PRO A 101 22.37 47.55 -1.00
N SER A 102 23.29 46.61 -0.78
CA SER A 102 24.73 46.86 -0.71
C SER A 102 25.33 46.47 -2.06
N ASP A 103 26.16 47.36 -2.60
CA ASP A 103 26.81 47.29 -3.92
C ASP A 103 27.87 46.18 -4.07
N ASP A 104 27.91 45.24 -3.14
CA ASP A 104 28.76 44.06 -3.24
C ASP A 104 27.91 42.91 -3.75
N CYS A 105 28.34 42.33 -4.88
CA CYS A 105 27.81 41.06 -5.37
C CYS A 105 28.22 39.96 -4.38
N GLU A 106 27.58 39.90 -3.21
CA GLU A 106 27.71 38.77 -2.29
C GLU A 106 27.18 37.52 -2.99
N GLU A 107 28.08 36.56 -3.17
CA GLU A 107 27.82 35.28 -3.79
C GLU A 107 26.58 34.63 -3.17
N MET A 108 25.57 34.43 -4.01
CA MET A 108 24.37 33.71 -3.63
C MET A 108 24.78 32.30 -3.16
N PRO A 109 24.44 31.86 -1.93
CA PRO A 109 24.85 30.55 -1.46
C PRO A 109 24.24 29.46 -2.35
N ALA A 110 25.10 28.58 -2.88
CA ALA A 110 24.79 27.64 -3.96
C ALA A 110 23.54 26.76 -3.74
N TRP A 111 23.15 26.50 -2.49
CA TRP A 111 21.95 25.71 -2.19
C TRP A 111 20.63 26.47 -2.40
N ARG A 112 20.64 27.82 -2.36
CA ARG A 112 19.48 28.65 -2.77
C ARG A 112 19.35 28.78 -4.28
N ALA A 113 20.38 28.40 -5.03
CA ALA A 113 20.38 28.35 -6.49
C ALA A 113 19.94 26.97 -7.05
N ALA A 114 19.55 26.03 -6.19
CA ALA A 114 19.04 24.73 -6.62
C ALA A 114 17.71 24.93 -7.37
N GLY A 115 17.80 24.99 -8.70
CA GLY A 115 16.62 25.14 -9.54
C GLY A 115 15.61 23.99 -9.32
N PRO A 116 14.34 24.16 -9.72
CA PRO A 116 13.26 23.18 -9.51
C PRO A 116 13.59 21.73 -9.96
N ARG A 117 14.62 21.55 -10.80
CA ARG A 117 15.12 20.28 -11.32
C ARG A 117 15.95 19.48 -10.30
N GLU A 118 16.79 20.10 -9.47
CA GLU A 118 17.58 19.37 -8.47
C GLU A 118 16.73 18.90 -7.30
N ARG A 119 15.77 19.72 -6.88
CA ARG A 119 14.81 19.38 -5.81
C ARG A 119 13.90 18.20 -6.22
N ARG A 120 13.44 18.16 -7.48
CA ARG A 120 12.73 16.99 -8.05
C ARG A 120 13.57 15.72 -7.99
N ARG A 121 14.88 15.79 -8.27
CA ARG A 121 15.77 14.61 -8.22
C ARG A 121 15.94 14.08 -6.80
N ALA A 122 16.08 14.96 -5.80
CA ALA A 122 16.14 14.54 -4.40
C ALA A 122 14.84 13.88 -3.94
N VAL A 123 13.68 14.45 -4.31
CA VAL A 123 12.36 13.85 -4.03
C VAL A 123 12.20 12.50 -4.73
N LEU A 124 12.59 12.39 -6.01
CA LEU A 124 12.55 11.12 -6.77
C LEU A 124 13.44 10.05 -6.13
N ARG A 125 14.65 10.41 -5.68
CA ARG A 125 15.59 9.49 -5.01
C ARG A 125 15.02 8.88 -3.74
N PHE A 126 14.24 9.63 -2.96
CA PHE A 126 13.55 9.12 -1.78
C PHE A 126 12.23 8.41 -2.11
N ALA A 127 11.50 8.87 -3.12
CA ALA A 127 10.21 8.31 -3.52
C ALA A 127 10.34 6.94 -4.23
N GLN A 128 11.41 6.71 -5.00
CA GLN A 128 11.62 5.48 -5.76
C GLN A 128 11.64 4.20 -4.88
N PRO A 129 12.45 4.11 -3.81
CA PRO A 129 12.43 2.92 -2.94
C PRO A 129 11.09 2.75 -2.22
N MET A 130 10.42 3.85 -1.84
CA MET A 130 9.06 3.80 -1.27
C MET A 130 8.04 3.24 -2.27
N MET A 131 8.10 3.68 -3.52
CA MET A 131 7.15 3.22 -4.55
C MET A 131 7.36 1.74 -4.87
N LEU A 132 8.61 1.28 -4.97
CA LEU A 132 8.94 -0.14 -5.13
C LEU A 132 8.48 -0.97 -3.93
N LEU A 133 8.71 -0.48 -2.72
CA LEU A 133 8.25 -1.16 -1.50
C LEU A 133 6.72 -1.27 -1.48
N ALA A 134 6.00 -0.18 -1.76
CA ALA A 134 4.54 -0.20 -1.82
C ALA A 134 4.03 -1.16 -2.90
N ALA A 135 4.59 -1.09 -4.12
CA ALA A 135 4.21 -1.99 -5.20
C ALA A 135 4.51 -3.45 -4.87
N GLY A 136 5.68 -3.74 -4.29
CA GLY A 136 6.06 -5.08 -3.86
C GLY A 136 5.13 -5.64 -2.79
N CYS A 137 4.82 -4.85 -1.76
CA CYS A 137 3.85 -5.23 -0.74
C CYS A 137 2.45 -5.45 -1.35
N SER A 138 2.00 -4.61 -2.28
CA SER A 138 0.71 -4.81 -2.97
C SER A 138 0.67 -6.11 -3.78
N ILE A 139 1.74 -6.44 -4.51
CA ILE A 139 1.85 -7.69 -5.28
C ILE A 139 1.81 -8.90 -4.34
N MET A 140 2.60 -8.87 -3.26
CA MET A 140 2.60 -9.95 -2.26
C MET A 140 1.24 -10.08 -1.57
N GLY A 141 0.62 -8.96 -1.20
CA GLY A 141 -0.72 -8.93 -0.61
C GLY A 141 -1.76 -9.57 -1.53
N THR A 142 -1.71 -9.24 -2.83
CA THR A 142 -2.62 -9.81 -3.84
C THR A 142 -2.39 -11.30 -4.04
N PHE A 143 -1.15 -11.76 -3.98
CA PHE A 143 -0.83 -13.19 -4.05
C PHE A 143 -1.40 -13.96 -2.86
N PHE A 144 -1.20 -13.48 -1.63
CA PHE A 144 -1.77 -14.11 -0.44
C PHE A 144 -3.30 -14.03 -0.42
N LEU A 145 -3.90 -12.92 -0.89
CA LEU A 145 -5.36 -12.80 -1.01
C LEU A 145 -5.91 -13.83 -1.99
N LEU A 146 -5.23 -14.05 -3.13
CA LEU A 146 -5.61 -15.09 -4.10
C LEU A 146 -5.63 -16.47 -3.43
N LEU A 147 -4.59 -16.82 -2.68
CA LEU A 147 -4.53 -18.10 -1.95
C LEU A 147 -5.67 -18.21 -0.92
N SER A 148 -5.92 -17.15 -0.14
CA SER A 148 -7.05 -17.09 0.80
C SER A 148 -8.39 -17.33 0.09
N MET A 149 -8.63 -16.69 -1.05
CA MET A 149 -9.88 -16.87 -1.81
C MET A 149 -10.03 -18.29 -2.37
N VAL A 150 -8.94 -18.95 -2.76
CA VAL A 150 -8.96 -20.35 -3.17
C VAL A 150 -9.30 -21.28 -2.00
N ASP A 151 -8.76 -21.02 -0.81
CA ASP A 151 -9.10 -21.78 0.40
C ASP A 151 -10.55 -21.50 0.86
N ALA A 152 -11.04 -20.27 0.69
CA ALA A 152 -12.44 -19.91 0.96
C ALA A 152 -13.42 -20.64 0.02
N ILE A 153 -13.06 -20.80 -1.26
CA ILE A 153 -13.82 -21.61 -2.23
C ILE A 153 -13.85 -23.07 -1.75
N GLN A 154 -12.72 -23.61 -1.29
CA GLN A 154 -12.64 -24.98 -0.79
C GLN A 154 -13.49 -25.19 0.47
N LEU A 155 -13.51 -24.22 1.39
CA LEU A 155 -14.35 -24.24 2.59
C LEU A 155 -15.86 -24.22 2.27
N LYS A 156 -16.27 -23.46 1.23
CA LYS A 156 -17.68 -23.31 0.85
C LYS A 156 -18.23 -24.37 -0.09
N PHE A 157 -17.42 -24.87 -1.03
CA PHE A 157 -17.84 -25.76 -2.11
C PHE A 157 -17.18 -27.16 -2.05
N GLY A 158 -16.28 -27.37 -1.10
CA GLY A 158 -15.51 -28.61 -0.94
C GLY A 158 -14.18 -28.58 -1.69
N ILE A 159 -13.34 -29.58 -1.42
CA ILE A 159 -11.99 -29.69 -1.99
C ILE A 159 -12.02 -29.71 -3.53
N VAL A 160 -11.10 -28.97 -4.17
CA VAL A 160 -11.02 -28.88 -5.64
C VAL A 160 -10.78 -30.25 -6.29
N SER A 161 -10.12 -31.16 -5.57
CA SER A 161 -9.86 -32.54 -6.00
C SER A 161 -11.13 -33.36 -6.28
N CYS A 162 -12.25 -33.00 -5.65
CA CYS A 162 -13.55 -33.65 -5.93
C CYS A 162 -14.15 -33.26 -7.28
N GLY A 163 -13.51 -32.36 -8.04
CA GLY A 163 -13.87 -32.06 -9.41
C GLY A 163 -15.25 -31.40 -9.56
N THR A 164 -15.76 -30.75 -8.52
CA THR A 164 -17.03 -30.02 -8.62
C THR A 164 -16.85 -28.87 -9.62
N PRO A 165 -17.64 -28.82 -10.72
CA PRO A 165 -17.39 -27.89 -11.82
C PRO A 165 -17.50 -26.43 -11.37
N LEU A 166 -18.33 -26.17 -10.36
CA LEU A 166 -18.49 -24.85 -9.76
C LEU A 166 -17.22 -24.39 -9.02
N ALA A 167 -16.62 -25.25 -8.21
CA ALA A 167 -15.41 -24.92 -7.45
C ALA A 167 -14.20 -24.75 -8.40
N VAL A 168 -14.03 -25.71 -9.32
CA VAL A 168 -12.93 -25.66 -10.32
C VAL A 168 -13.06 -24.42 -11.21
N GLY A 169 -14.27 -24.14 -11.71
CA GLY A 169 -14.54 -22.96 -12.54
C GLY A 169 -14.31 -21.64 -11.79
N ALA A 170 -14.75 -21.55 -10.53
CA ALA A 170 -14.53 -20.37 -9.69
C ALA A 170 -13.02 -20.15 -9.41
N THR A 171 -12.30 -21.18 -8.99
CA THR A 171 -10.85 -21.11 -8.73
C THR A 171 -10.07 -20.73 -9.99
N PHE A 172 -10.38 -21.35 -11.12
CA PHE A 172 -9.73 -21.04 -12.39
C PHE A 172 -10.03 -19.61 -12.88
N GLY A 173 -11.30 -19.21 -12.89
CA GLY A 173 -11.67 -17.85 -13.32
C GLY A 173 -11.06 -16.77 -12.44
N LEU A 174 -11.09 -16.96 -11.11
CA LEU A 174 -10.52 -16.01 -10.15
C LEU A 174 -8.99 -15.92 -10.31
N SER A 175 -8.28 -17.05 -10.42
CA SER A 175 -6.83 -17.05 -10.62
C SER A 175 -6.40 -16.37 -11.91
N VAL A 176 -7.07 -16.63 -13.04
CA VAL A 176 -6.78 -15.96 -14.32
C VAL A 176 -6.97 -14.45 -14.22
N LEU A 177 -8.08 -14.01 -13.61
CA LEU A 177 -8.39 -12.60 -13.43
C LEU A 177 -7.31 -11.91 -12.59
N VAL A 178 -6.97 -12.48 -11.44
CA VAL A 178 -6.00 -11.88 -10.50
C VAL A 178 -4.60 -11.86 -11.09
N VAL A 179 -4.14 -12.95 -11.72
CA VAL A 179 -2.81 -13.01 -12.35
C VAL A 179 -2.72 -12.03 -13.52
N GLY A 180 -3.76 -11.94 -14.35
CA GLY A 180 -3.82 -10.95 -15.43
C GLY A 180 -3.75 -9.51 -14.91
N GLY A 181 -4.49 -9.21 -13.85
CA GLY A 181 -4.44 -7.90 -13.18
C GLY A 181 -3.07 -7.58 -12.58
N LEU A 182 -2.40 -8.56 -11.96
CA LEU A 182 -1.06 -8.39 -11.41
C LEU A 182 0.00 -8.12 -12.48
N ILE A 183 -0.08 -8.81 -13.62
CA ILE A 183 0.80 -8.56 -14.75
C ILE A 183 0.61 -7.13 -15.26
N PHE A 184 -0.64 -6.71 -15.50
CA PHE A 184 -0.93 -5.35 -15.95
C PHE A 184 -0.46 -4.28 -14.96
N TYR A 185 -0.72 -4.49 -13.67
CA TYR A 185 -0.24 -3.59 -12.60
C TYR A 185 1.28 -3.51 -12.57
N GLY A 186 1.97 -4.66 -12.56
CA GLY A 186 3.43 -4.73 -12.57
C GLY A 186 4.05 -4.07 -13.79
N SER A 187 3.49 -4.30 -14.99
CA SER A 187 3.91 -3.63 -16.22
C SER A 187 3.73 -2.12 -16.14
N THR A 188 2.62 -1.64 -15.58
CA THR A 188 2.36 -0.20 -15.42
C THR A 188 3.36 0.45 -14.47
N VAL A 189 3.66 -0.19 -13.33
CA VAL A 189 4.66 0.30 -12.37
C VAL A 189 6.06 0.31 -13.00
N ALA A 190 6.44 -0.76 -13.70
CA ALA A 190 7.72 -0.85 -14.40
C ALA A 190 7.85 0.21 -15.50
N TYR A 191 6.78 0.43 -16.28
CA TYR A 191 6.73 1.49 -17.30
C TYR A 191 6.88 2.88 -16.65
N ALA A 192 6.17 3.14 -15.55
CA ALA A 192 6.28 4.40 -14.84
C ALA A 192 7.71 4.63 -14.31
N LEU A 193 8.34 3.60 -13.75
CA LEU A 193 9.73 3.65 -13.27
C LEU A 193 10.74 3.88 -14.38
N THR A 194 10.53 3.31 -15.57
CA THR A 194 11.48 3.44 -16.69
C THR A 194 11.31 4.75 -17.46
N HIS A 195 10.10 5.29 -17.55
CA HIS A 195 9.81 6.46 -18.39
C HIS A 195 9.77 7.80 -17.65
N TYR A 196 9.38 7.83 -16.37
CA TYR A 196 9.39 9.08 -15.57
C TYR A 196 10.70 9.32 -14.80
N LEU A 197 11.62 8.35 -14.83
CA LEU A 197 12.89 8.37 -14.10
C LEU A 197 14.18 8.44 -14.98
N PRO A 198 14.23 9.00 -16.22
CA PRO A 198 15.48 9.32 -16.91
C PRO A 198 16.06 10.69 -16.50
#